data_AF-A0A073CKW3-F1
#
_entry.id   AF-A0A073CKW3-F1
#
_cell.length_a   1.000
_cell.length_b   1.000
_cell.length_c   1.000
_cell.angle_alpha   90.00
_cell.angle_beta   90.00
_cell.angle_gamma   90.00
#
_symmetry.space_group_name_H-M   'P 1'
#
loop_
_entity.id
_entity.type
_entity.pdbx_description
1 polymer ?
#
loop_
_entity_poly.entity_id
_entity_poly.type
_entity_poly.pdbx_seq_one_letter_code
_entity_poly.pdbx_strand_id
1 'polypeptide(L)'
;MTDANKILNLGNDINTDDIIPAKRGTNDDPDHLKQYALEHIIGVGELLQYDEIEAGDNFGCGSSREIAPIALKAAGIKKVKARSFAEIFYRNSINIGLPLEIIGETEQNPVVEAIATAGGLMAFNQKRRLEKDILS
;
A
#
# COMPACT_ATOMS: atom_id res chain seq x y z
N MET A 1 -25.70 -1.15 -18.13
CA MET A 1 -25.56 -1.71 -16.79
C MET A 1 -24.07 -1.75 -16.52
N THR A 2 -23.57 -0.94 -15.60
CA THR A 2 -22.17 -1.03 -15.17
C THR A 2 -22.07 -2.27 -14.32
N ASP A 3 -21.43 -3.32 -14.82
CA ASP A 3 -21.08 -4.48 -13.99
C ASP A 3 -20.33 -3.98 -12.75
N ALA A 4 -20.71 -4.50 -11.59
CA ALA A 4 -20.04 -4.13 -10.34
C ALA A 4 -18.56 -4.50 -10.44
N ASN A 5 -17.66 -3.59 -10.05
CA ASN A 5 -16.22 -3.86 -10.06
C ASN A 5 -15.92 -5.14 -9.26
N LYS A 6 -15.14 -6.04 -9.84
CA LYS A 6 -14.75 -7.27 -9.18
C LYS A 6 -13.51 -7.03 -8.32
N ILE A 7 -13.68 -7.11 -7.00
CA ILE A 7 -12.64 -6.79 -6.01
C ILE A 7 -11.97 -8.07 -5.53
N LEU A 8 -10.64 -8.11 -5.58
CA LEU A 8 -9.84 -9.16 -4.94
C LEU A 8 -9.48 -8.74 -3.51
N ASN A 9 -9.82 -9.58 -2.53
CA ASN A 9 -9.45 -9.34 -1.13
C ASN A 9 -8.18 -10.13 -0.77
N LEU A 10 -7.20 -9.42 -0.21
CA LEU A 10 -5.92 -9.95 0.23
C LEU A 10 -5.68 -9.62 1.71
N GLY A 11 -4.76 -10.36 2.34
CA GLY A 11 -4.37 -10.15 3.74
C GLY A 11 -3.37 -9.02 3.95
N ASN A 12 -2.67 -9.09 5.08
CA ASN A 12 -1.54 -8.23 5.41
C ASN A 12 -0.26 -8.72 4.73
N ASP A 13 0.75 -7.86 4.67
CA ASP A 13 2.15 -8.20 4.34
C ASP A 13 2.32 -8.87 2.97
N ILE A 14 1.45 -8.55 2.01
CA ILE A 14 1.62 -8.98 0.62
C ILE A 14 2.87 -8.30 0.07
N ASN A 15 3.93 -9.07 -0.11
CA ASN A 15 5.22 -8.55 -0.51
C ASN A 15 5.37 -8.51 -2.04
N THR A 16 6.43 -7.88 -2.54
CA THR A 16 6.66 -7.74 -3.99
C THR A 16 6.93 -9.07 -4.70
N ASP A 17 7.46 -10.10 -4.03
CA ASP A 17 7.59 -11.45 -4.59
C ASP A 17 6.25 -12.18 -4.67
N ASP A 18 5.33 -11.91 -3.74
CA ASP A 18 3.96 -12.44 -3.80
C ASP A 18 3.20 -11.82 -4.97
N ILE A 19 3.39 -10.51 -5.21
CA ILE A 19 2.80 -9.78 -6.34
C ILE A 19 3.37 -10.27 -7.66
N ILE A 20 4.70 -10.36 -7.78
CA ILE A 20 5.35 -10.91 -8.96
C ILE A 20 6.65 -11.63 -8.54
N PRO A 21 6.71 -12.97 -8.69
CA PRO A 21 7.89 -13.71 -8.27
C PRO A 21 9.15 -13.23 -9.00
N ALA A 22 10.29 -13.15 -8.31
CA ALA A 22 11.57 -12.70 -8.90
C ALA A 22 11.93 -13.36 -10.24
N LYS A 23 11.62 -14.65 -10.40
CA LYS A 23 11.87 -15.41 -11.64
C LYS A 23 11.06 -14.90 -12.84
N ARG A 24 9.87 -14.35 -12.59
CA ARG A 24 9.00 -13.74 -13.62
C ARG A 24 9.38 -12.30 -13.87
N GLY A 25 9.75 -11.58 -12.81
CA GLY A 25 10.18 -10.17 -12.88
C GLY A 25 11.54 -9.93 -13.54
N THR A 26 12.20 -10.95 -14.10
CA THR A 26 13.36 -10.75 -14.98
C THR A 26 12.97 -10.39 -16.42
N ASN A 27 11.69 -10.57 -16.76
CA ASN A 27 11.10 -10.14 -18.02
C ASN A 27 10.27 -8.88 -17.78
N ASP A 28 10.53 -7.82 -18.54
CA ASP A 28 9.88 -6.51 -18.43
C ASP A 28 8.65 -6.36 -19.35
N ASP A 29 8.33 -7.38 -20.15
CA ASP A 29 7.13 -7.41 -20.99
C ASP A 29 5.84 -7.38 -20.13
N PRO A 30 5.01 -6.32 -20.24
CA PRO A 30 3.75 -6.22 -19.51
C PRO A 30 2.79 -7.39 -19.76
N ASP A 31 2.78 -7.97 -20.97
CA ASP A 31 1.91 -9.10 -21.29
C ASP A 31 2.36 -10.39 -20.60
N HIS A 32 3.66 -10.54 -20.36
CA HIS A 32 4.20 -11.60 -19.52
C HIS A 32 3.85 -11.36 -18.04
N LEU A 33 4.12 -10.15 -17.55
CA LEU A 33 3.96 -9.79 -16.14
C LEU A 33 2.51 -9.94 -15.67
N LYS A 34 1.54 -9.46 -16.46
CA LYS A 34 0.12 -9.55 -16.10
C LYS A 34 -0.37 -10.99 -15.95
N GLN A 35 0.22 -11.93 -16.69
CA GLN A 35 -0.17 -13.34 -16.65
C GLN A 35 0.27 -14.02 -15.35
N TYR A 36 1.35 -13.55 -14.74
CA TYR A 36 1.94 -14.19 -13.55
C TYR A 36 1.82 -13.35 -12.27
N ALA A 37 1.17 -12.18 -12.35
CA ALA A 37 0.86 -11.39 -11.18
C ALA A 37 -0.01 -12.20 -10.20
N LEU A 38 0.43 -12.28 -8.93
CA LEU A 38 -0.19 -13.03 -7.84
C LEU A 38 -0.31 -14.55 -8.11
N GLU A 39 0.54 -15.13 -8.97
CA GLU A 39 0.43 -16.54 -9.38
C GLU A 39 0.48 -17.53 -8.20
N HIS A 40 1.23 -17.20 -7.14
CA HIS A 40 1.36 -18.04 -5.95
C HIS A 40 0.21 -17.90 -4.95
N ILE A 41 -0.57 -16.81 -5.02
CA ILE A 41 -1.68 -16.55 -4.11
C ILE A 41 -3.00 -17.05 -4.71
N ILE A 42 -3.27 -16.69 -5.97
CA ILE A 42 -4.58 -16.94 -6.59
C ILE A 42 -4.51 -17.84 -7.82
N GLY A 43 -3.33 -18.08 -8.38
CA GLY A 43 -3.15 -18.85 -9.61
C GLY A 43 -2.79 -17.99 -10.82
N VAL A 44 -2.24 -18.64 -11.86
CA VAL A 44 -1.76 -17.97 -13.08
C VAL A 44 -2.93 -17.38 -13.88
N GLY A 45 -2.84 -16.11 -14.23
CA GLY A 45 -3.84 -15.39 -15.03
C GLY A 45 -5.13 -15.03 -14.28
N GLU A 46 -5.31 -15.53 -13.06
CA GLU A 46 -6.53 -15.31 -12.27
C GLU A 46 -6.71 -13.83 -11.91
N LEU A 47 -5.64 -13.03 -11.84
CA LEU A 47 -5.77 -11.60 -11.57
C LEU A 47 -6.55 -10.84 -12.65
N LEU A 48 -6.52 -11.31 -13.91
CA LEU A 48 -7.12 -10.63 -15.06
C LEU A 48 -8.64 -10.49 -14.99
N GLN A 49 -9.30 -11.24 -14.10
CA GLN A 49 -10.74 -11.14 -13.89
C GLN A 49 -11.13 -10.04 -12.88
N TYR A 50 -10.17 -9.43 -12.20
CA TYR A 50 -10.42 -8.44 -11.15
C TYR A 50 -10.14 -7.02 -11.66
N ASP A 51 -10.90 -6.07 -11.12
CA ASP A 51 -10.75 -4.64 -11.42
C ASP A 51 -9.96 -3.90 -10.33
N GLU A 52 -10.06 -4.37 -9.08
CA GLU A 52 -9.49 -3.70 -7.91
C GLU A 52 -8.93 -4.73 -6.92
N ILE A 53 -7.98 -4.27 -6.10
CA ILE A 53 -7.44 -5.03 -4.98
C ILE A 53 -7.80 -4.30 -3.69
N GLU A 54 -8.23 -5.04 -2.67
CA GLU A 54 -8.37 -4.58 -1.31
C GLU A 54 -7.49 -5.44 -0.40
N ALA A 55 -6.61 -4.82 0.38
CA ALA A 55 -5.61 -5.49 1.19
C ALA A 55 -5.54 -4.93 2.61
N GLY A 56 -4.85 -5.65 3.47
CA GLY A 56 -4.60 -5.24 4.85
C GLY A 56 -3.41 -4.29 4.98
N ASP A 57 -2.64 -4.47 6.04
CA ASP A 57 -1.47 -3.66 6.35
C ASP A 57 -0.24 -4.02 5.49
N ASN A 58 0.62 -3.04 5.25
CA ASN A 58 1.95 -3.21 4.65
C ASN A 58 1.95 -3.85 3.24
N PHE A 59 1.00 -3.46 2.38
CA PHE A 59 0.94 -3.95 1.00
C PHE A 59 2.12 -3.47 0.16
N GLY A 60 2.70 -4.37 -0.64
CA GLY A 60 3.84 -4.12 -1.50
C GLY A 60 5.18 -4.08 -0.76
N CYS A 61 5.27 -4.70 0.42
CA CYS A 61 6.49 -4.73 1.21
C CYS A 61 7.58 -5.63 0.59
N GLY A 62 8.77 -5.62 1.18
CA GLY A 62 9.92 -6.38 0.68
C GLY A 62 10.79 -5.58 -0.30
N SER A 63 11.53 -6.29 -1.16
CA SER A 63 12.56 -5.66 -2.00
C SER A 63 11.96 -4.73 -3.06
N SER A 64 12.73 -3.70 -3.43
CA SER A 64 12.40 -2.62 -4.38
C SER A 64 12.18 -3.11 -5.83
N ARG A 65 11.17 -3.95 -6.05
CA ARG A 65 10.77 -4.38 -7.39
C ARG A 65 9.79 -3.37 -7.95
N GLU A 66 10.31 -2.42 -8.72
CA GLU A 66 9.51 -1.47 -9.51
C GLU A 66 8.51 -2.18 -10.44
N ILE A 67 8.78 -3.44 -10.77
CA ILE A 67 7.96 -4.30 -11.63
C ILE A 67 6.66 -4.75 -10.97
N ALA A 68 6.58 -4.83 -9.64
CA ALA A 68 5.37 -5.27 -8.94
C ALA A 68 4.13 -4.40 -9.29
N PRO A 69 4.16 -3.06 -9.13
CA PRO A 69 3.02 -2.23 -9.54
C PRO A 69 2.78 -2.24 -11.05
N ILE A 70 3.81 -2.42 -11.88
CA ILE A 70 3.66 -2.55 -13.34
C ILE A 70 2.84 -3.80 -13.69
N ALA A 71 3.13 -4.93 -13.06
CA ALA A 71 2.40 -6.18 -13.26
C ALA A 71 0.91 -6.04 -12.92
N LEU A 72 0.60 -5.40 -11.79
CA LEU A 72 -0.79 -5.12 -11.39
C LEU A 72 -1.50 -4.22 -12.40
N LYS A 73 -0.84 -3.13 -12.82
CA LYS A 73 -1.41 -2.20 -13.81
C LYS A 73 -1.64 -2.87 -15.16
N ALA A 74 -0.68 -3.70 -15.61
CA ALA A 74 -0.77 -4.46 -16.86
C ALA A 74 -1.90 -5.50 -16.82
N ALA A 75 -2.22 -6.04 -15.64
CA ALA A 75 -3.36 -6.93 -15.42
C ALA A 75 -4.72 -6.23 -15.46
N GLY A 76 -4.75 -4.90 -15.61
CA GLY A 76 -5.99 -4.12 -15.68
C GLY A 76 -6.51 -3.64 -14.33
N ILE A 77 -5.72 -3.77 -13.26
CA ILE A 77 -6.10 -3.26 -11.94
C ILE A 77 -6.19 -1.73 -11.99
N LYS A 78 -7.39 -1.22 -11.70
CA LYS A 78 -7.75 0.20 -11.73
C LYS A 78 -7.35 0.92 -10.47
N LYS A 79 -7.31 0.22 -9.33
CA LYS A 79 -6.96 0.77 -8.01
C LYS A 79 -6.55 -0.33 -7.04
N VAL A 80 -5.63 -0.02 -6.14
CA VAL A 80 -5.36 -0.82 -4.93
C VAL A 80 -5.78 -0.02 -3.70
N LYS A 81 -6.61 -0.64 -2.85
CA LYS A 81 -7.01 -0.15 -1.53
C LYS A 81 -6.26 -0.96 -0.48
N ALA A 82 -5.63 -0.32 0.50
CA ALA A 82 -4.97 -1.03 1.59
C ALA A 82 -4.97 -0.23 2.90
N ARG A 83 -4.78 -0.88 4.05
CA ARG A 83 -4.62 -0.17 5.33
C ARG A 83 -3.32 0.61 5.41
N SER A 84 -2.27 0.07 4.81
CA SER A 84 -1.00 0.76 4.64
C SER A 84 -0.22 0.17 3.45
N PHE A 85 0.66 0.99 2.87
CA PHE A 85 1.52 0.60 1.76
C PHE A 85 2.99 0.74 2.17
N ALA A 86 3.84 -0.15 1.67
CA ALA A 86 5.27 0.06 1.78
C ALA A 86 5.69 1.30 0.95
N GLU A 87 6.57 2.13 1.51
CA GLU A 87 6.95 3.43 0.94
C GLU A 87 7.42 3.35 -0.52
N ILE A 88 8.25 2.34 -0.82
CA ILE A 88 8.82 2.15 -2.16
C ILE A 88 7.74 1.75 -3.16
N PHE A 89 6.88 0.80 -2.79
CA PHE A 89 5.75 0.40 -3.63
C PHE A 89 4.80 1.58 -3.88
N TYR A 90 4.53 2.36 -2.82
CA TYR A 90 3.69 3.55 -2.91
C TYR A 90 4.22 4.54 -3.95
N ARG A 91 5.49 4.95 -3.81
CA ARG A 91 6.16 5.86 -4.75
C ARG A 91 6.13 5.33 -6.18
N ASN A 92 6.48 4.06 -6.37
CA ASN A 92 6.54 3.45 -7.70
C ASN A 92 5.17 3.38 -8.37
N SER A 93 4.12 3.08 -7.59
CA SER A 93 2.73 3.07 -8.09
C SER A 93 2.30 4.44 -8.59
N ILE A 94 2.62 5.52 -7.85
CA ILE A 94 2.35 6.89 -8.30
C ILE A 94 3.11 7.21 -9.60
N ASN A 95 4.39 6.85 -9.69
CA ASN A 95 5.21 7.12 -10.88
C ASN A 95 4.64 6.48 -12.15
N ILE A 96 4.06 5.28 -12.03
CA ILE A 96 3.45 4.60 -13.17
C ILE A 96 1.96 4.92 -13.34
N GLY A 97 1.35 5.71 -12.44
CA GLY A 97 -0.07 6.03 -12.47
C GLY A 97 -0.98 4.83 -12.13
N LEU A 98 -0.59 4.00 -11.16
CA LEU A 98 -1.47 3.04 -10.48
C LEU A 98 -2.08 3.73 -9.23
N PRO A 99 -3.40 4.00 -9.22
CA PRO A 99 -4.05 4.65 -8.08
C PRO A 99 -4.00 3.80 -6.81
N LEU A 100 -3.62 4.44 -5.69
CA LEU A 100 -3.61 3.84 -4.37
C LEU A 100 -4.55 4.61 -3.43
N GLU A 101 -5.30 3.89 -2.62
CA GLU A 101 -6.22 4.46 -1.63
C GLU A 101 -5.96 3.80 -0.27
N ILE A 102 -5.73 4.63 0.76
CA ILE A 102 -5.56 4.15 2.12
C ILE A 102 -6.96 4.03 2.75
N ILE A 103 -7.28 2.86 3.27
CA ILE A 103 -8.58 2.53 3.86
C ILE A 103 -8.45 2.12 5.33
N GLY A 104 -9.53 2.24 6.10
CA GLY A 104 -9.56 1.85 7.51
C GLY A 104 -9.63 3.04 8.46
N GLU A 105 -9.78 2.74 9.75
CA GLU A 105 -9.86 3.76 10.79
C GLU A 105 -8.49 4.37 11.05
N THR A 106 -8.42 5.71 11.01
CA THR A 106 -7.28 6.43 11.55
C THR A 106 -7.23 6.22 13.06
N GLU A 107 -6.19 5.56 13.58
CA GLU A 107 -5.95 5.52 15.02
C GLU A 107 -5.83 6.95 15.55
N GLN A 108 -6.71 7.32 16.49
CA GLN A 108 -6.60 8.57 17.21
C GLN A 108 -5.38 8.47 18.13
N ASN A 109 -4.29 9.12 17.74
CA ASN A 109 -3.11 9.21 18.57
C ASN A 109 -3.25 10.40 19.54
N PRO A 110 -3.40 10.16 20.86
CA PRO A 110 -3.61 11.23 21.84
C PRO A 110 -2.43 12.21 21.89
N VAL A 111 -1.23 11.79 21.50
CA VAL A 111 -0.06 12.68 21.38
C VAL A 111 -0.24 13.63 20.19
N VAL A 112 -0.75 13.14 19.06
CA VAL A 112 -1.02 13.98 17.88
C VAL A 112 -2.10 15.01 18.20
N GLU A 113 -3.16 14.60 18.89
CA GLU A 113 -4.21 15.52 19.36
C GLU A 113 -3.67 16.55 20.36
N ALA A 114 -2.84 16.13 21.31
CA ALA A 114 -2.21 17.03 22.27
C ALA A 114 -1.24 18.02 21.58
N ILE A 115 -0.50 17.58 20.57
CA ILE A 115 0.36 18.45 19.75
C ILE A 115 -0.49 19.49 19.00
N ALA A 116 -1.59 19.05 18.37
CA ALA A 116 -2.49 19.96 17.65
C ALA A 116 -3.11 20.99 18.61
N THR A 117 -3.60 20.54 19.77
CA THR A 117 -4.16 21.39 20.82
C THR A 117 -3.14 22.39 21.37
N ALA A 118 -1.87 22.00 21.47
CA ALA A 118 -0.79 22.89 21.88
C ALA A 118 -0.41 23.93 20.80
N GLY A 119 -0.95 23.85 19.58
CA GLY A 119 -0.58 24.71 18.47
C GLY A 119 0.70 24.26 17.74
N GLY A 120 1.09 23.00 17.90
CA GLY A 120 2.22 22.38 17.20
C GLY A 120 3.29 21.82 18.13
N LEU A 121 4.25 21.11 17.53
CA LEU A 121 5.23 20.29 18.24
C LEU A 121 6.13 21.13 19.18
N MET A 122 6.47 22.35 18.78
CA MET A 122 7.33 23.23 19.59
C MET A 122 6.64 23.68 20.87
N ALA A 123 5.38 24.12 20.78
CA ALA A 123 4.60 24.54 21.93
C ALA A 123 4.31 23.35 22.87
N PHE A 124 4.01 22.17 22.32
CA PHE A 124 3.84 20.94 23.10
C PHE A 124 5.10 20.59 23.91
N ASN A 125 6.28 20.61 23.26
CA ASN A 125 7.55 20.29 23.90
C ASN A 125 7.95 21.32 24.96
N GLN A 126 7.68 22.61 24.74
CA GLN A 126 7.94 23.67 25.71
C GLN A 126 7.08 23.49 26.97
N LYS A 127 5.77 23.23 26.79
CA LYS A 127 4.84 22.97 27.89
C LYS A 127 5.26 21.76 28.72
N ARG A 128 5.62 20.65 28.07
CA ARG A 128 6.13 19.44 28.74
C ARG A 128 7.43 19.64 29.52
N ARG A 129 8.31 20.54 29.08
CA ARG A 129 9.54 20.89 29.82
C ARG A 129 9.22 21.68 31.08
N LEU A 130 8.38 22.70 30.96
CA LEU A 130 7.96 23.54 32.08
C LEU A 130 7.24 22.72 33.17
N GLU A 131 6.37 21.79 32.79
CA GLU A 131 5.68 20.90 33.73
C GLU A 131 6.64 19.96 34.49
N LYS A 132 7.76 19.54 33.87
CA LYS A 132 8.79 18.73 34.53
C LYS A 132 9.57 19.53 35.57
N ASP A 133 9.87 20.79 35.30
CA ASP A 133 10.66 21.66 36.18
C ASP A 133 9.86 22.11 37.42
N ILE A 134 8.52 22.03 37.38
CA ILE A 134 7.63 22.36 38.52
C ILE A 134 7.50 21.18 39.51
N LEU A 135 7.76 19.95 39.06
CA LEU A 135 7.61 18.72 39.84
C LEU A 135 8.93 18.19 40.44
N SER A 136 10.05 18.89 40.20
CA SER A 136 11.39 18.60 40.75
C SER A 136 11.77 19.57 41.86
#